data_AF-A0A178ET76-F1
#
_entry.id   AF-A0A178ET76-F1
#
_cell.length_a   1.000
_cell.length_b   1.000
_cell.length_c   1.000
_cell.angle_alpha   90.00
_cell.angle_beta   90.00
_cell.angle_gamma   90.00
#
_symmetry.space_group_name_H-M   'P 1'
#
loop_
_entity.id
_entity.type
_entity.pdbx_description
1 polymer ?
#
loop_
_entity_poly.entity_id
_entity_poly.type
_entity_poly.pdbx_seq_one_letter_code
_entity_poly.pdbx_strand_id
1 'polypeptide(L)'
;MRASKILQKASAASHVVPVNQKYTVQSYGIWERIRRALAVDPTRSTGVPLNAQFRNPAPGALEPQTYDDPVTIPAADLADNPYWKRDVRRAYPQASVVKQADVVGLLTYGSKAEPKDSLLAGEAGSKQLVQTQQTAEERGLAAHFEEKASSGADVLGPSGMPPLPAHLNAGNTYSLPSDQAYPSKYPCRTFI
;
A
#
# COMPACT_ATOMS: atom_id res chain seq x y z
N MET A 1 34.04 17.64 28.44
CA MET A 1 33.18 17.46 27.25
C MET A 1 33.96 16.88 26.05
N ARG A 2 34.41 15.62 26.08
CA ARG A 2 35.12 14.99 24.93
C ARG A 2 34.78 13.52 24.65
N ALA A 3 33.79 12.93 25.33
CA ALA A 3 33.38 11.54 25.08
C ALA A 3 32.24 11.40 24.04
N SER A 4 31.44 12.46 23.84
CA SER A 4 30.21 12.40 23.03
C SER A 4 30.44 12.41 21.51
N LYS A 5 31.59 12.91 21.02
CA LYS A 5 31.90 12.92 19.57
C LYS A 5 32.45 11.59 19.05
N ILE A 6 32.95 10.71 19.91
CA ILE A 6 33.50 9.40 19.49
C ILE A 6 32.38 8.39 19.24
N LEU A 7 31.28 8.48 20.00
CA LEU A 7 30.12 7.59 19.88
C LEU A 7 29.25 7.86 18.63
N GLN A 8 29.20 9.09 18.11
CA GLN A 8 28.44 9.38 16.89
C GLN A 8 29.05 8.80 15.60
N LYS A 9 30.34 8.46 15.58
CA LYS A 9 30.95 7.78 14.42
C LYS A 9 30.63 6.28 14.35
N ALA A 10 29.98 5.71 15.37
CA ALA A 10 29.70 4.28 15.42
C ALA A 10 28.43 3.85 14.65
N SER A 11 27.48 4.76 14.38
CA SER A 11 26.25 4.40 13.63
C SER A 11 26.58 3.96 12.18
N ALA A 12 27.50 4.67 11.50
CA ALA A 12 27.98 4.28 10.17
C ALA A 12 28.82 2.97 10.18
N ALA A 13 29.36 2.58 11.33
CA ALA A 13 30.08 1.31 11.50
C ALA A 13 29.14 0.12 11.75
N SER A 14 27.83 0.34 11.99
CA SER A 14 26.91 -0.75 12.33
C SER A 14 26.60 -1.69 11.15
N HIS A 15 26.82 -1.25 9.91
CA HIS A 15 26.59 -2.05 8.70
C HIS A 15 27.85 -2.68 8.10
N VAL A 16 29.04 -2.43 8.67
CA VAL A 16 30.29 -2.98 8.15
C VAL A 16 30.48 -4.40 8.69
N VAL A 17 30.13 -5.40 7.87
CA VAL A 17 30.28 -6.82 8.21
C VAL A 17 31.72 -7.29 7.94
N PRO A 18 32.38 -7.98 8.88
CA PRO A 18 33.73 -8.51 8.68
C PRO A 18 33.77 -9.64 7.64
N VAL A 19 34.93 -9.81 6.99
CA VAL A 19 35.11 -10.75 5.87
C VAL A 19 34.82 -12.21 6.24
N ASN A 20 35.13 -12.61 7.47
CA ASN A 20 34.89 -13.98 7.95
C ASN A 20 33.41 -14.33 8.12
N GLN A 21 32.52 -13.32 8.15
CA GLN A 21 31.06 -13.51 8.16
C GLN A 21 30.47 -13.44 6.75
N LYS A 22 31.30 -13.29 5.71
CA LYS A 22 30.88 -13.29 4.31
C LYS A 22 31.15 -14.65 3.68
N TYR A 23 30.15 -15.22 3.02
CA TYR A 23 30.20 -16.52 2.36
C TYR A 23 30.96 -16.49 1.03
N THR A 24 32.25 -16.13 1.10
CA THR A 24 33.15 -16.08 -0.06
C THR A 24 34.48 -16.76 0.25
N VAL A 25 35.16 -17.26 -0.77
CA VAL A 25 36.52 -17.83 -0.66
C VAL A 25 37.49 -16.76 -0.19
N GLN A 26 38.27 -17.09 0.85
CA GLN A 26 39.20 -16.16 1.50
C GLN A 26 40.66 -16.56 1.27
N SER A 27 41.54 -15.57 1.38
CA SER A 27 42.97 -15.82 1.53
C SER A 27 43.25 -16.48 2.88
N TYR A 28 44.35 -17.26 2.97
CA TYR A 28 44.76 -17.95 4.19
C TYR A 28 46.25 -17.75 4.49
N GLY A 29 46.64 -17.97 5.75
CA GLY A 29 48.05 -17.90 6.16
C GLY A 29 48.69 -16.52 5.95
N ILE A 30 49.90 -16.50 5.39
CA ILE A 30 50.66 -15.26 5.13
C ILE A 30 49.95 -14.36 4.11
N TRP A 31 49.22 -14.93 3.15
CA TRP A 31 48.51 -14.17 2.12
C TRP A 31 47.36 -13.35 2.69
N GLU A 32 46.69 -13.83 3.75
CA GLU A 32 45.67 -13.03 4.44
C GLU A 32 46.28 -11.83 5.19
N ARG A 33 47.50 -11.97 5.72
CA ARG A 33 48.22 -10.84 6.33
C ARG A 33 48.59 -9.79 5.29
N ILE A 34 49.07 -10.23 4.13
CA ILE A 34 49.39 -9.34 3.00
C ILE A 34 48.13 -8.65 2.49
N ARG A 35 47.02 -9.39 2.28
CA ARG A 35 45.74 -8.82 1.85
C ARG A 35 45.26 -7.73 2.80
N ARG A 36 45.30 -8.00 4.12
CA ARG A 36 44.88 -7.01 5.13
C ARG A 36 45.76 -5.76 5.14
N ALA A 37 47.05 -5.89 4.85
CA ALA A 37 47.98 -4.77 4.81
C ALA A 37 47.85 -3.92 3.53
N LEU A 38 47.52 -4.53 2.40
CA LEU A 38 47.52 -3.86 1.08
C LEU A 38 46.12 -3.49 0.56
N ALA A 39 45.04 -4.02 1.13
CA ALA A 39 43.69 -3.67 0.70
C ALA A 39 43.27 -2.28 1.20
N VAL A 40 42.66 -1.48 0.31
CA VAL A 40 42.04 -0.18 0.65
C VAL A 40 40.99 -0.33 1.74
N ASP A 41 40.25 -1.44 1.71
CA ASP A 41 39.28 -1.81 2.73
C ASP A 41 39.40 -3.32 3.01
N PRO A 42 40.01 -3.72 4.14
CA PRO A 42 40.22 -5.12 4.48
C PRO A 42 38.91 -5.86 4.78
N THR A 43 37.79 -5.15 4.94
CA THR A 43 36.46 -5.73 5.12
C THR A 43 35.81 -6.19 3.82
N ARG A 44 36.35 -5.82 2.64
CA ARG A 44 35.84 -6.27 1.34
C ARG A 44 36.19 -7.73 1.07
N SER A 45 35.25 -8.43 0.44
CA SER A 45 35.37 -9.82 -0.03
C SER A 45 35.82 -9.90 -1.49
N THR A 46 36.28 -11.08 -1.91
CA THR A 46 36.65 -11.40 -3.31
C THR A 46 35.44 -11.62 -4.23
N GLY A 47 34.27 -11.89 -3.66
CA GLY A 47 33.03 -12.15 -4.41
C GLY A 47 32.94 -13.56 -5.02
N VAL A 48 33.90 -14.44 -4.75
CA VAL A 48 33.87 -15.84 -5.20
C VAL A 48 33.11 -16.67 -4.15
N PRO A 49 31.96 -17.29 -4.47
CA PRO A 49 31.20 -18.10 -3.50
C PRO A 49 31.97 -19.32 -3.02
N LEU A 50 31.64 -19.81 -1.82
CA LEU A 50 32.21 -21.05 -1.29
C LEU A 50 31.60 -22.28 -2.00
N ASN A 51 32.34 -22.93 -2.89
CA ASN A 51 31.86 -24.08 -3.68
C ASN A 51 31.24 -25.21 -2.86
N ALA A 52 31.74 -25.45 -1.64
CA ALA A 52 31.24 -26.53 -0.77
C ALA A 52 29.83 -26.27 -0.23
N GLN A 53 29.39 -25.01 -0.15
CA GLN A 53 28.13 -24.59 0.45
C GLN A 53 27.17 -23.96 -0.57
N PHE A 54 27.70 -23.19 -1.51
CA PHE A 54 26.89 -22.49 -2.50
C PHE A 54 26.35 -23.49 -3.53
N ARG A 55 25.03 -23.68 -3.54
CA ARG A 55 24.33 -24.58 -4.46
C ARG A 55 24.84 -26.03 -4.38
N ASN A 56 25.20 -26.46 -3.18
CA ASN A 56 25.59 -27.83 -2.89
C ASN A 56 24.82 -28.32 -1.65
N PRO A 57 23.92 -29.31 -1.77
CA PRO A 57 23.64 -30.12 -2.96
C PRO A 57 23.06 -29.32 -4.13
N ALA A 58 23.24 -29.82 -5.36
CA ALA A 58 22.61 -29.23 -6.54
C ALA A 58 21.07 -29.30 -6.40
N PRO A 59 20.30 -28.37 -6.99
CA PRO A 59 18.84 -28.34 -6.81
C PRO A 59 18.12 -29.66 -7.15
N GLY A 60 18.63 -30.43 -8.13
CA GLY A 60 18.06 -31.71 -8.53
C GLY A 60 18.60 -32.93 -7.78
N ALA A 61 19.43 -32.74 -6.75
CA ALA A 61 19.94 -33.83 -5.91
C ALA A 61 19.03 -34.15 -4.71
N LEU A 62 17.95 -33.37 -4.53
CA LEU A 62 16.89 -33.69 -3.58
C LEU A 62 15.90 -34.64 -4.23
N GLU A 63 15.48 -35.67 -3.51
CA GLU A 63 14.44 -36.59 -3.95
C GLU A 63 13.12 -35.83 -4.14
N PRO A 64 12.46 -35.91 -5.31
CA PRO A 64 11.21 -35.18 -5.57
C PRO A 64 10.09 -35.47 -4.55
N GLN A 65 10.12 -36.64 -3.92
CA GLN A 65 9.15 -37.07 -2.91
C GLN A 65 9.30 -36.38 -1.55
N THR A 66 10.30 -35.50 -1.38
CA THR A 66 10.49 -34.73 -0.14
C THR A 66 9.65 -33.46 -0.08
N TYR A 67 8.99 -33.09 -1.18
CA TYR A 67 8.17 -31.90 -1.26
C TYR A 67 6.68 -32.24 -1.30
N ASP A 68 5.93 -31.65 -0.37
CA ASP A 68 4.47 -31.63 -0.38
C ASP A 68 3.99 -30.20 -0.67
N ASP A 69 2.97 -30.08 -1.52
CA ASP A 69 2.37 -28.78 -1.84
C ASP A 69 1.80 -28.14 -0.56
N PRO A 70 2.27 -26.94 -0.17
CA PRO A 70 1.78 -26.29 1.03
C PRO A 70 0.34 -25.80 0.80
N VAL A 71 -0.49 -26.03 1.80
CA VAL A 71 -1.89 -25.60 1.82
C VAL A 71 -2.16 -24.74 3.06
N THR A 72 -3.13 -23.82 2.98
CA THR A 72 -3.47 -22.91 4.08
C THR A 72 -4.85 -23.22 4.64
N ILE A 73 -4.99 -23.22 5.97
CA ILE A 73 -6.31 -23.29 6.63
C ILE A 73 -6.84 -21.84 6.73
N PRO A 74 -8.08 -21.56 6.29
CA PRO A 74 -9.18 -22.50 6.03
C PRO A 74 -9.32 -23.00 4.58
N ALA A 75 -8.50 -22.54 3.63
CA ALA A 75 -8.65 -22.89 2.20
C ALA A 75 -8.44 -24.38 1.88
N ALA A 76 -7.75 -25.12 2.74
CA ALA A 76 -7.44 -26.54 2.61
C ALA A 76 -8.41 -27.47 3.32
N ASP A 77 -9.37 -26.94 4.09
CA ASP A 77 -10.30 -27.77 4.86
C ASP A 77 -11.19 -28.60 3.90
N LEU A 78 -11.41 -29.86 4.26
CA LEU A 78 -12.15 -30.85 3.49
C LEU A 78 -13.65 -30.85 3.83
N ALA A 79 -14.03 -30.40 5.03
CA ALA A 79 -15.41 -30.46 5.50
C ALA A 79 -16.19 -29.17 5.20
N ASP A 80 -15.77 -28.04 5.76
CA ASP A 80 -16.57 -26.81 5.82
C ASP A 80 -16.12 -25.73 4.82
N ASN A 81 -15.63 -26.14 3.66
CA ASN A 81 -15.00 -25.25 2.68
C ASN A 81 -15.67 -25.24 1.28
N PRO A 82 -16.98 -24.93 1.20
CA PRO A 82 -17.67 -24.87 -0.08
C PRO A 82 -17.15 -23.69 -0.93
N TYR A 83 -16.93 -23.94 -2.23
CA TYR A 83 -16.29 -22.97 -3.14
C TYR A 83 -16.99 -21.61 -3.19
N TRP A 84 -18.33 -21.59 -3.17
CA TRP A 84 -19.10 -20.34 -3.29
C TRP A 84 -18.85 -19.34 -2.14
N LYS A 85 -18.42 -19.79 -0.95
CA LYS A 85 -18.05 -18.90 0.17
C LYS A 85 -16.70 -18.20 -0.05
N ARG A 86 -15.83 -18.79 -0.87
CA ARG A 86 -14.48 -18.30 -1.18
C ARG A 86 -14.32 -17.85 -2.63
N ASP A 87 -15.43 -17.80 -3.37
CA ASP A 87 -15.45 -17.36 -4.77
C ASP A 87 -15.41 -15.82 -4.85
N VAL A 88 -14.23 -15.26 -4.56
CA VAL A 88 -13.98 -13.81 -4.65
C VAL A 88 -14.08 -13.29 -6.07
N ARG A 89 -13.92 -14.15 -7.07
CA ARG A 89 -14.00 -13.79 -8.49
C ARG A 89 -15.42 -13.40 -8.89
N ARG A 90 -16.44 -14.10 -8.37
CA ARG A 90 -17.84 -13.76 -8.62
C ARG A 90 -18.37 -12.71 -7.65
N ALA A 91 -17.77 -12.56 -6.47
CA ALA A 91 -18.11 -11.53 -5.49
C ALA A 91 -17.36 -10.21 -5.72
N TYR A 92 -17.13 -9.81 -6.97
CA TYR A 92 -16.44 -8.56 -7.28
C TYR A 92 -17.36 -7.34 -7.05
N PRO A 93 -16.82 -6.20 -6.58
CA PRO A 93 -17.61 -4.97 -6.45
C PRO A 93 -18.03 -4.46 -7.84
N GLN A 94 -19.32 -4.14 -7.99
CA GLN A 94 -19.83 -3.58 -9.24
C GLN A 94 -19.41 -2.11 -9.40
N ALA A 95 -19.10 -1.71 -10.63
CA ALA A 95 -18.83 -0.30 -10.94
C ALA A 95 -20.13 0.52 -10.82
N SER A 96 -20.12 1.52 -9.95
CA SER A 96 -21.23 2.47 -9.82
C SER A 96 -21.02 3.64 -10.79
N VAL A 97 -21.97 3.84 -11.70
CA VAL A 97 -21.98 4.97 -12.64
C VAL A 97 -23.11 5.90 -12.21
N VAL A 98 -22.77 7.15 -11.92
CA VAL A 98 -23.72 8.17 -11.46
C VAL A 98 -23.84 9.25 -12.54
N LYS A 99 -25.04 9.42 -13.11
CA LYS A 99 -25.35 10.47 -14.08
C LYS A 99 -25.81 11.74 -13.37
N GLN A 100 -25.86 12.86 -14.10
CA GLN A 100 -26.37 14.12 -13.54
C GLN A 100 -27.81 13.99 -13.02
N ALA A 101 -28.68 13.26 -13.73
CA ALA A 101 -30.06 13.03 -13.30
C ALA A 101 -30.15 12.24 -11.97
N ASP A 102 -29.28 11.25 -11.78
CA ASP A 102 -29.20 10.48 -10.53
C ASP A 102 -28.80 11.38 -9.35
N VAL A 103 -27.83 12.30 -9.56
CA VAL A 103 -27.42 13.29 -8.55
C VAL A 103 -28.57 14.24 -8.21
N VAL A 104 -29.31 14.74 -9.19
CA VAL A 104 -30.46 15.63 -8.96
C VAL A 104 -31.53 14.91 -8.12
N GLY A 105 -31.80 13.63 -8.40
CA GLY A 105 -32.68 12.80 -7.58
C GLY A 105 -32.20 12.69 -6.14
N LEU A 106 -30.92 12.39 -5.92
CA LEU A 106 -30.30 12.30 -4.59
C LEU A 106 -30.37 13.64 -3.83
N LEU A 107 -30.12 14.77 -4.50
CA LEU A 107 -30.21 16.09 -3.87
C LEU A 107 -31.65 16.49 -3.53
N THR A 108 -32.62 16.08 -4.34
CA THR A 108 -34.04 16.44 -4.18
C THR A 108 -34.74 15.60 -3.11
N TYR A 109 -34.47 14.29 -3.09
CA TYR A 109 -35.21 13.31 -2.28
C TYR A 109 -34.37 12.62 -1.20
N GLY A 110 -33.06 12.85 -1.19
CA GLY A 110 -32.14 12.19 -0.26
C GLY A 110 -31.71 10.81 -0.74
N SER A 111 -31.19 10.03 0.19
CA SER A 111 -30.68 8.68 -0.05
C SER A 111 -31.47 7.65 0.75
N LYS A 112 -31.20 6.36 0.53
CA LYS A 112 -31.76 5.30 1.39
C LYS A 112 -31.33 5.43 2.86
N ALA A 113 -30.14 5.96 3.12
CA ALA A 113 -29.64 6.16 4.48
C ALA A 113 -30.26 7.41 5.14
N GLU A 114 -30.48 8.46 4.36
CA GLU A 114 -31.02 9.74 4.81
C GLU A 114 -32.09 10.22 3.82
N PRO A 115 -33.34 9.71 3.93
CA PRO A 115 -34.44 10.12 3.07
C PRO A 115 -34.94 11.52 3.45
N LYS A 116 -35.27 12.37 2.47
CA LYS A 116 -35.92 13.66 2.69
C LYS A 116 -37.44 13.50 2.64
N ASP A 117 -38.17 14.26 3.45
CA ASP A 117 -39.65 14.24 3.52
C ASP A 117 -40.33 14.68 2.22
N SER A 118 -39.57 15.22 1.26
CA SER A 118 -40.05 15.62 -0.07
C SER A 118 -40.50 14.44 -0.94
N LEU A 119 -40.11 13.21 -0.61
CA LEU A 119 -40.51 12.01 -1.32
C LEU A 119 -41.79 11.41 -0.73
N LEU A 120 -42.86 11.37 -1.52
CA LEU A 120 -44.14 10.78 -1.11
C LEU A 120 -44.05 9.25 -1.02
N ALA A 121 -44.87 8.64 -0.18
CA ALA A 121 -44.94 7.18 -0.04
C ALA A 121 -45.67 6.52 -1.22
N GLY A 122 -45.28 5.28 -1.53
CA GLY A 122 -45.98 4.40 -2.48
C GLY A 122 -45.86 4.83 -3.95
N GLU A 123 -46.95 4.68 -4.70
CA GLU A 123 -46.98 4.93 -6.15
C GLU A 123 -46.72 6.42 -6.48
N ALA A 124 -47.13 7.33 -5.59
CA ALA A 124 -46.91 8.77 -5.76
C ALA A 124 -45.41 9.11 -5.77
N GLY A 125 -44.62 8.53 -4.86
CA GLY A 125 -43.16 8.70 -4.84
C GLY A 125 -42.47 8.08 -6.06
N SER A 126 -42.98 6.93 -6.53
CA SER A 126 -42.46 6.29 -7.73
C SER A 126 -42.64 7.18 -8.96
N LYS A 127 -43.80 7.85 -9.09
CA LYS A 127 -44.07 8.83 -10.15
C LYS A 127 -43.18 10.07 -10.05
N GLN A 128 -42.95 10.56 -8.82
CA GLN A 128 -42.03 11.69 -8.58
C GLN A 128 -40.61 11.37 -9.04
N LEU A 129 -40.08 10.19 -8.71
CA LEU A 129 -38.73 9.78 -9.12
C LEU A 129 -38.58 9.74 -10.65
N VAL A 130 -39.56 9.16 -11.35
CA VAL A 130 -39.55 9.10 -12.83
C VAL A 130 -39.64 10.50 -13.45
N GLN A 131 -40.50 11.37 -12.91
CA GLN A 131 -40.66 12.73 -13.41
C GLN A 131 -39.39 13.57 -13.22
N THR A 132 -38.75 13.47 -12.05
CA THR A 132 -37.50 14.16 -11.76
C THR A 132 -36.37 13.63 -12.62
N GLN A 133 -36.29 12.31 -12.84
CA GLN A 133 -35.29 11.73 -13.73
C GLN A 133 -35.40 12.29 -15.15
N GLN A 134 -36.61 12.29 -15.74
CA GLN A 134 -36.83 12.82 -17.10
C GLN A 134 -36.46 14.30 -17.19
N THR A 135 -36.92 15.11 -16.22
CA THR A 135 -36.64 16.55 -16.21
C THR A 135 -35.15 16.84 -16.03
N ALA A 136 -34.46 16.04 -15.20
CA ALA A 136 -33.05 16.22 -14.93
C ALA A 136 -32.14 15.71 -16.07
N GLU A 137 -32.59 14.74 -16.87
CA GLU A 137 -31.91 14.34 -18.10
C GLU A 137 -31.96 15.45 -19.16
N GLU A 138 -33.05 16.23 -19.23
CA GLU A 138 -33.20 17.34 -20.17
C GLU A 138 -32.48 18.61 -19.72
N ARG A 139 -32.60 18.99 -18.44
CA ARG A 139 -32.10 20.27 -17.92
C ARG A 139 -30.76 20.19 -17.22
N GLY A 140 -30.32 18.99 -16.86
CA GLY A 140 -29.07 18.75 -16.16
C GLY A 140 -29.04 19.30 -14.72
N LEU A 141 -27.85 19.22 -14.13
CA LEU A 141 -27.62 19.60 -12.73
C LEU A 141 -27.67 21.13 -12.49
N ALA A 142 -27.35 21.93 -13.50
CA ALA A 142 -27.29 23.39 -13.38
C ALA A 142 -28.66 23.99 -13.01
N ALA A 143 -29.73 23.55 -13.69
CA ALA A 143 -31.08 24.03 -13.43
C ALA A 143 -31.54 23.74 -11.99
N HIS A 144 -31.13 22.59 -11.41
CA HIS A 144 -31.45 22.26 -10.02
C HIS A 144 -30.78 23.23 -9.03
N PHE A 145 -29.54 23.66 -9.29
CA PHE A 145 -28.85 24.63 -8.44
C PHE A 145 -29.36 26.06 -8.62
N GLU A 146 -29.82 26.44 -9.81
CA GLU A 146 -30.48 27.73 -10.05
C GLU A 146 -31.80 27.85 -9.27
N GLU A 147 -32.59 26.77 -9.25
CA GLU A 147 -33.86 26.73 -8.53
C GLU A 147 -33.67 26.67 -7.00
N LYS A 148 -32.61 25.99 -6.53
CA LYS A 148 -32.29 25.83 -5.11
C LYS A 148 -30.91 26.38 -4.77
N ALA A 149 -30.78 27.70 -4.78
CA ALA A 149 -29.52 28.42 -4.52
C ALA A 149 -28.81 28.06 -3.20
N SER A 150 -29.52 27.50 -2.20
CA SER A 150 -28.97 27.04 -0.91
C SER A 150 -28.56 25.57 -0.86
N SER A 151 -28.83 24.78 -1.91
CA SER A 151 -28.58 23.32 -1.93
C SER A 151 -27.10 22.92 -2.02
N GLY A 152 -26.21 23.87 -2.29
CA GLY A 152 -24.76 23.62 -2.25
C GLY A 152 -24.22 23.31 -0.85
N ALA A 153 -24.90 23.77 0.21
CA ALA A 153 -24.49 23.50 1.59
C ALA A 153 -24.59 22.01 1.97
N ASP A 154 -25.57 21.29 1.42
CA ASP A 154 -25.78 19.85 1.63
C ASP A 154 -24.66 18.98 0.99
N VAL A 155 -23.88 19.56 0.06
CA VAL A 155 -22.81 18.86 -0.68
C VAL A 155 -21.45 19.04 -0.01
N LEU A 156 -21.29 20.10 0.79
CA LEU A 156 -20.03 20.44 1.45
C LEU A 156 -19.86 19.63 2.73
N GLY A 157 -18.62 19.57 3.23
CA GLY A 157 -18.34 18.94 4.52
C GLY A 157 -19.03 19.70 5.67
N PRO A 158 -19.04 19.13 6.88
CA PRO A 158 -19.69 19.74 8.05
C PRO A 158 -19.25 21.17 8.38
N SER A 159 -18.04 21.56 7.96
CA SER A 159 -17.47 22.90 8.11
C SER A 159 -17.81 23.87 6.97
N GLY A 160 -18.64 23.46 6.00
CA GLY A 160 -18.90 24.22 4.78
C GLY A 160 -17.72 24.26 3.80
N MET A 161 -16.69 23.45 4.03
CA MET A 161 -15.52 23.33 3.15
C MET A 161 -15.71 22.18 2.17
N PRO A 162 -15.14 22.26 0.95
CA PRO A 162 -15.15 21.14 0.02
C PRO A 162 -14.42 19.92 0.63
N PRO A 163 -14.83 18.69 0.30
CA PRO A 163 -14.15 17.49 0.77
C PRO A 163 -12.73 17.42 0.20
N LEU A 164 -11.79 16.95 1.03
CA LEU A 164 -10.44 16.64 0.59
C LEU A 164 -10.43 15.35 -0.23
N PRO A 165 -9.47 15.18 -1.17
CA PRO A 165 -9.29 13.91 -1.86
C PRO A 165 -9.17 12.74 -0.87
N ALA A 166 -9.95 11.68 -1.09
CA ALA A 166 -9.93 10.51 -0.21
C ALA A 166 -8.57 9.82 -0.26
N HIS A 167 -8.05 9.47 0.92
CA HIS A 167 -6.78 8.76 1.07
C HIS A 167 -7.02 7.41 1.75
N LEU A 168 -6.96 6.33 0.98
CA LEU A 168 -7.24 4.97 1.48
C LEU A 168 -6.20 4.49 2.52
N ASN A 169 -4.94 4.96 2.39
CA ASN A 169 -3.82 4.56 3.23
C ASN A 169 -3.31 5.72 4.09
N ALA A 170 -4.18 6.31 4.91
CA ALA A 170 -3.88 7.48 5.75
C ALA A 170 -2.60 7.37 6.61
N GLY A 171 -2.10 6.16 6.87
CA GLY A 171 -0.84 5.91 7.59
C GLY A 171 0.45 6.11 6.80
N ASN A 172 0.41 6.27 5.46
CA ASN A 172 1.61 6.42 4.63
C ASN A 172 2.16 7.85 4.69
N THR A 173 2.64 8.26 5.86
CA THR A 173 3.27 9.56 6.08
C THR A 173 4.78 9.40 6.04
N TYR A 174 5.44 10.17 5.18
CA TYR A 174 6.89 10.19 5.13
C TYR A 174 7.48 10.88 6.35
N SER A 175 8.47 10.24 6.96
CA SER A 175 9.24 10.75 8.09
C SER A 175 10.71 10.92 7.69
N LEU A 176 11.39 11.92 8.26
CA LEU A 176 12.84 12.03 8.12
C LEU A 176 13.50 11.30 9.30
N PRO A 177 14.16 10.17 9.08
CA PRO A 177 14.91 9.49 10.13
C PRO A 177 16.12 10.32 10.56
N SER A 178 16.55 10.14 11.82
CA SER A 178 17.79 10.72 12.34
C SER A 178 19.02 10.15 11.64
N ASP A 179 18.99 8.86 11.32
CA ASP A 179 20.02 8.18 10.55
C ASP A 179 19.74 8.33 9.05
N GLN A 180 20.69 8.91 8.32
CA GLN A 180 20.59 9.16 6.90
C GLN A 180 21.57 8.25 6.15
N ALA A 181 21.19 7.79 4.96
CA ALA A 181 22.05 6.92 4.15
C ALA A 181 23.36 7.60 3.72
N TYR A 182 23.32 8.93 3.55
CA TYR A 182 24.48 9.74 3.22
C TYR A 182 24.87 10.68 4.38
N PRO A 183 26.17 10.99 4.53
CA PRO A 183 26.60 12.07 5.40
C PRO A 183 25.97 13.41 5.01
N SER A 184 25.81 14.32 5.98
CA SER A 184 25.15 15.63 5.81
C SER A 184 25.74 16.56 4.75
N LYS A 185 26.95 16.27 4.26
CA LYS A 185 27.59 17.00 3.16
C LYS A 185 26.88 16.78 1.81
N TYR A 186 26.20 15.65 1.64
CA TYR A 186 25.54 15.30 0.39
C TYR A 186 24.14 15.93 0.32
N PRO A 187 23.73 16.48 -0.82
CA PRO A 187 22.41 17.10 -1.00
C PRO A 187 21.31 16.04 -1.24
N CYS A 188 21.34 14.93 -0.50
CA CYS A 188 20.42 13.81 -0.64
C CYS A 188 19.84 13.46 0.74
N ARG A 189 18.54 13.15 0.81
CA ARG A 189 17.83 12.78 2.04
C ARG A 189 17.13 11.45 1.87
N THR A 190 17.04 10.71 2.96
CA THR A 190 16.25 9.48 3.10
C THR A 190 14.92 9.84 3.74
N PHE A 191 13.83 9.29 3.19
CA PHE A 191 12.48 9.35 3.74
C PHE A 191 11.99 7.92 3.96
N ILE A 192 11.29 7.69 5.07
CA ILE A 192 10.67 6.40 5.43
C ILE A 192 9.18 6.62 5.57
#